data_AF-A0A6N2SV27-F1
#
_entry.id   AF-A0A6N2SV27-F1
#
_cell.length_a   1.000
_cell.length_b   1.000
_cell.length_c   1.000
_cell.angle_alpha   90.00
_cell.angle_beta   90.00
_cell.angle_gamma   90.00
#
_symmetry.space_group_name_H-M   'P 1'
#
loop_
_entity.id
_entity.type
_entity.pdbx_description
1 polymer ?
#
loop_
_entity_poly.entity_id
_entity_poly.type
_entity_poly.pdbx_seq_one_letter_code
_entity_poly.pdbx_strand_id
1 'polypeptide(L)'
;MDIQAYEDFLQIIDSIAGSEMSFRYEVETERGYQIVKSAINEAKELGGFGERRIALENLLDILSEVGLFLSIEQINIADRAFGNFKNKNEEILINYYKNYLVKIQM
;
A
#
# COMPACT_ATOMS: atom_id res chain seq x y z
N MET A 1 -12.10 -5.98 -9.42
CA MET A 1 -10.97 -5.08 -9.18
C MET A 1 -11.24 -3.82 -9.97
N ASP A 2 -11.07 -2.65 -9.35
CA ASP A 2 -11.08 -1.37 -10.05
C ASP A 2 -9.65 -1.06 -10.50
N ILE A 3 -9.43 -1.11 -11.83
CA ILE A 3 -8.08 -0.95 -12.40
C ILE A 3 -7.59 0.48 -12.25
N GLN A 4 -8.48 1.48 -12.39
CA GLN A 4 -8.09 2.87 -12.25
C GLN A 4 -7.64 3.16 -10.81
N ALA A 5 -8.42 2.68 -9.82
CA ALA A 5 -8.04 2.86 -8.43
C ALA A 5 -6.73 2.16 -8.08
N TYR A 6 -6.42 1.02 -8.70
CA TYR A 6 -5.12 0.37 -8.56
C TYR A 6 -3.97 1.21 -9.11
N GLU A 7 -4.12 1.75 -10.32
CA GLU A 7 -3.11 2.60 -10.96
C GLU A 7 -2.90 3.90 -10.16
N ASP A 8 -3.99 4.51 -9.71
CA ASP A 8 -3.98 5.69 -8.83
C ASP A 8 -3.23 5.38 -7.53
N PHE A 9 -3.54 4.24 -6.88
CA PHE A 9 -2.86 3.85 -5.65
C PHE A 9 -1.35 3.67 -5.85
N LEU A 10 -0.95 2.94 -6.90
CA LEU A 10 0.47 2.75 -7.22
C LEU A 10 1.19 4.08 -7.42
N GLN A 11 0.58 5.01 -8.16
CA GLN A 11 1.17 6.33 -8.40
C GLN A 11 1.33 7.12 -7.09
N ILE A 12 0.37 7.02 -6.18
CA ILE A 12 0.44 7.69 -4.88
C ILE A 12 1.58 7.10 -4.03
N ILE A 13 1.69 5.78 -3.93
CA ILE A 13 2.76 5.14 -3.16
C ILE A 13 4.13 5.46 -3.74
N ASP A 14 4.26 5.48 -5.07
CA ASP A 14 5.49 5.88 -5.77
C ASP A 14 5.87 7.35 -5.45
N SER A 15 4.88 8.24 -5.42
CA SER A 15 5.10 9.65 -5.05
C SER A 15 5.49 9.82 -3.58
N ILE A 16 4.94 9.01 -2.67
CA ILE A 16 5.33 9.00 -1.25
C ILE A 16 6.79 8.54 -1.10
N ALA A 17 7.19 7.51 -1.83
CA ALA A 17 8.56 7.00 -1.81
C ALA A 17 9.60 7.99 -2.37
N GLY A 18 9.18 8.95 -3.20
CA GLY A 18 10.00 10.05 -3.72
C GLY A 18 9.97 11.34 -2.89
N SER A 19 9.14 11.40 -1.84
CA SER A 19 8.98 12.59 -0.98
C SER A 19 9.33 12.26 0.47
N GLU A 20 8.35 12.31 1.38
CA GLU A 20 8.54 12.05 2.81
C GLU A 20 7.65 10.89 3.24
N MET A 21 8.29 9.81 3.70
CA MET A 21 7.61 8.65 4.27
C MET A 21 7.57 8.74 5.79
N SER A 22 6.41 8.40 6.34
CA SER A 22 6.18 8.35 7.78
C SER A 22 5.94 6.90 8.19
N PHE A 23 6.79 6.41 9.08
CA PHE A 23 6.73 5.03 9.57
C PHE A 23 6.33 5.02 11.04
N ARG A 24 5.71 3.92 11.48
CA ARG A 24 5.38 3.69 12.89
C ARG A 24 6.63 3.66 13.79
N TYR A 25 7.76 3.19 13.27
CA TYR A 25 8.99 3.02 14.05
C TYR A 25 10.14 3.82 13.40
N GLU A 26 10.77 4.72 14.16
CA GLU A 26 11.87 5.58 13.66
C GLU A 26 13.10 4.79 13.20
N VAL A 27 13.38 3.66 13.85
CA VAL A 27 14.55 2.80 13.58
C VAL A 27 14.47 2.12 12.20
N GLU A 28 13.27 2.04 11.62
CA GLU A 28 13.01 1.38 10.35
C GLU A 28 13.04 2.35 9.16
N THR A 29 13.43 3.62 9.35
CA THR A 29 13.37 4.63 8.29
C THR A 29 14.18 4.21 7.05
N GLU A 30 15.52 4.16 7.11
CA GLU A 30 16.35 3.86 5.93
C GLU A 30 16.03 2.48 5.30
N ARG A 31 15.86 1.45 6.13
CA ARG A 31 15.53 0.09 5.67
C ARG A 31 14.13 0.04 5.05
N GLY A 32 13.16 0.68 5.68
CA GLY A 32 11.78 0.83 5.21
C GLY A 32 11.73 1.57 3.88
N TYR A 33 12.54 2.63 3.68
CA TYR A 33 12.65 3.32 2.39
C TYR A 33 13.02 2.35 1.26
N GLN A 34 14.02 1.50 1.46
CA GLN A 34 14.45 0.54 0.44
C GLN A 34 13.42 -0.57 0.21
N ILE A 35 12.79 -1.09 1.27
CA ILE A 35 11.75 -2.12 1.17
C ILE A 35 10.54 -1.60 0.39
N VAL A 36 10.05 -0.38 0.71
CA VAL A 36 8.93 0.23 0.00
C VAL A 36 9.25 0.42 -1.49
N LYS A 37 10.46 0.90 -1.82
CA LYS A 37 10.89 1.04 -3.22
C LYS A 37 10.93 -0.29 -3.97
N SER A 38 11.42 -1.36 -3.34
CA SER A 38 11.38 -2.71 -3.93
C SER A 38 9.95 -3.17 -4.18
N ALA A 39 9.08 -3.04 -3.18
CA ALA A 39 7.69 -3.46 -3.26
C ALA A 39 6.91 -2.74 -4.37
N ILE A 40 7.17 -1.45 -4.59
CA ILE A 40 6.56 -0.69 -5.70
C ILE A 40 7.01 -1.26 -7.06
N ASN A 41 8.30 -1.56 -7.22
CA ASN A 41 8.81 -2.11 -8.48
C ASN A 41 8.21 -3.50 -8.75
N GLU A 42 8.16 -4.36 -7.74
CA GLU A 42 7.52 -5.68 -7.84
C GLU A 42 6.04 -5.57 -8.19
N ALA A 43 5.31 -4.63 -7.56
CA ALA A 43 3.91 -4.41 -7.87
C ALA A 43 3.68 -3.89 -9.30
N LYS A 44 4.56 -3.00 -9.80
CA LYS A 44 4.55 -2.53 -11.21
C LYS A 44 4.80 -3.69 -12.18
N GLU A 45 5.77 -4.55 -11.89
CA GLU A 45 6.11 -5.72 -12.72
C GLU A 45 4.95 -6.73 -12.77
N LEU A 46 4.45 -7.16 -11.61
CA LEU A 46 3.30 -8.08 -11.51
C LEU A 46 2.05 -7.49 -12.17
N GLY A 47 1.80 -6.19 -11.97
CA GLY A 47 0.71 -5.48 -12.64
C GLY A 47 0.83 -5.49 -14.17
N GLY A 48 2.05 -5.38 -14.70
CA GLY A 48 2.38 -5.49 -16.13
C GLY A 48 2.08 -6.87 -16.71
N PHE A 49 2.24 -7.93 -15.91
CA PHE A 49 1.87 -9.30 -16.29
C PHE A 49 0.36 -9.61 -16.15
N GLY A 50 -0.43 -8.67 -15.62
CA GLY A 50 -1.86 -8.87 -15.40
C GLY A 50 -2.22 -9.31 -13.97
N GLU A 51 -1.24 -9.58 -13.12
CA GLU A 51 -1.39 -10.05 -11.74
C GLU A 51 -1.68 -8.91 -10.74
N ARG A 52 -2.44 -7.89 -11.16
CA ARG A 52 -2.67 -6.64 -10.41
C ARG A 52 -3.25 -6.83 -9.02
N ARG A 53 -4.09 -7.86 -8.84
CA ARG A 53 -4.71 -8.13 -7.54
C ARG A 53 -3.69 -8.68 -6.53
N ILE A 54 -2.86 -9.61 -6.98
CA ILE A 54 -1.74 -10.15 -6.18
C ILE A 54 -0.73 -9.04 -5.89
N ALA A 55 -0.42 -8.22 -6.91
CA ALA A 55 0.46 -7.06 -6.75
C ALA A 55 -0.04 -6.10 -5.66
N LEU A 56 -1.34 -5.79 -5.65
CA LEU A 56 -1.95 -4.92 -4.63
C LEU A 56 -1.93 -5.55 -3.23
N GLU A 57 -2.26 -6.84 -3.12
CA GLU A 57 -2.22 -7.58 -1.86
C GLU A 57 -0.82 -7.59 -1.27
N ASN A 58 0.19 -7.99 -2.06
CA ASN A 58 1.58 -8.04 -1.63
C ASN A 58 2.13 -6.66 -1.26
N LEU A 59 1.80 -5.62 -2.06
CA LEU A 59 2.24 -4.27 -1.76
C LEU A 59 1.69 -3.83 -0.41
N LEU A 60 0.37 -3.93 -0.18
CA LEU A 60 -0.23 -3.52 1.09
C LEU A 60 0.30 -4.33 2.28
N ASP A 61 0.55 -5.62 2.10
CA ASP A 61 1.13 -6.46 3.14
C ASP A 61 2.51 -5.92 3.56
N ILE A 62 3.42 -5.71 2.60
CA ILE A 62 4.76 -5.16 2.85
C ILE A 62 4.69 -3.76 3.47
N LEU A 63 3.85 -2.88 2.92
CA LEU A 63 3.67 -1.52 3.46
C LEU A 63 3.19 -1.58 4.93
N SER A 64 2.37 -2.57 5.27
CA SER A 64 1.86 -2.76 6.63
C SER A 64 2.92 -3.32 7.58
N GLU A 65 3.78 -4.22 7.10
CA GLU A 65 4.90 -4.81 7.84
C GLU A 65 5.93 -3.76 8.21
N VAL A 66 6.31 -2.90 7.27
CA VAL A 66 7.23 -1.78 7.55
C VAL A 66 6.55 -0.65 8.34
N GLY A 67 5.24 -0.76 8.55
CA GLY A 67 4.46 0.22 9.29
C GLY A 67 4.38 1.58 8.62
N LEU A 68 4.32 1.63 7.28
CA LEU A 68 4.14 2.88 6.54
C LEU A 68 2.74 3.43 6.82
N PHE A 69 2.67 4.67 7.31
CA PHE A 69 1.40 5.37 7.49
C PHE A 69 0.84 5.85 6.15
N LEU A 70 -0.45 5.59 5.94
CA LEU A 70 -1.22 6.08 4.81
C LEU A 70 -2.35 6.99 5.30
N SER A 71 -2.79 7.94 4.47
CA SER A 71 -4.00 8.72 4.75
C SER A 71 -5.25 7.87 4.56
N ILE A 72 -6.38 8.30 5.15
CA ILE A 72 -7.68 7.66 4.94
C ILE A 72 -8.04 7.60 3.45
N GLU A 73 -7.75 8.67 2.71
CA GLU A 73 -8.00 8.73 1.27
C GLU A 73 -7.19 7.66 0.51
N GLN A 74 -5.90 7.51 0.83
CA GLN A 74 -5.03 6.50 0.23
C GLN A 74 -5.53 5.08 0.50
N ILE A 75 -5.95 4.81 1.74
CA ILE A 75 -6.52 3.52 2.13
C ILE A 75 -7.84 3.26 1.40
N ASN A 76 -8.69 4.28 1.23
CA ASN A 76 -9.94 4.14 0.50
C ASN A 76 -9.73 3.87 -0.99
N ILE A 77 -8.66 4.41 -1.60
CA ILE A 77 -8.29 4.10 -2.98
C ILE A 77 -7.85 2.63 -3.08
N ALA A 78 -7.05 2.13 -2.14
CA ALA A 78 -6.68 0.72 -2.08
C ALA A 78 -7.88 -0.22 -1.87
N ASP A 79 -8.80 0.14 -0.98
CA ASP A 79 -10.07 -0.57 -0.74
C ASP A 79 -10.90 -0.66 -2.03
N ARG A 80 -11.09 0.49 -2.69
CA ARG A 80 -11.76 0.57 -3.99
C ARG A 80 -11.03 -0.25 -5.07
N ALA A 81 -9.71 -0.25 -5.09
CA ALA A 81 -8.91 -1.02 -6.04
C ALA A 81 -9.22 -2.52 -5.91
N PHE A 82 -9.28 -3.07 -4.70
CA PHE A 82 -9.79 -4.43 -4.51
C PHE A 82 -11.23 -4.59 -5.00
N GLY A 83 -12.09 -3.62 -4.70
CA GLY A 83 -13.52 -3.65 -5.00
C GLY A 83 -14.19 -4.69 -4.10
N ASN A 84 -14.82 -5.71 -4.69
CA ASN A 84 -15.26 -6.85 -3.89
C ASN A 84 -14.06 -7.69 -3.47
N PHE A 85 -13.89 -7.92 -2.17
CA PHE A 85 -12.89 -8.85 -1.65
C PHE A 85 -13.14 -10.26 -2.19
N LYS A 86 -12.06 -10.93 -2.56
CA LYS A 86 -12.03 -12.31 -3.08
C LYS A 86 -11.56 -13.28 -2.00
N ASN A 87 -10.84 -12.79 -1.00
CA ASN A 87 -10.35 -13.57 0.11
C ASN A 87 -10.39 -12.73 1.41
N LYS A 88 -10.19 -13.41 2.55
CA LYS A 88 -10.26 -12.77 3.87
C LYS A 88 -9.01 -11.92 4.17
N ASN A 89 -7.87 -12.20 3.55
CA ASN A 89 -6.64 -11.45 3.77
C ASN A 89 -6.77 -10.01 3.27
N GLU A 90 -7.37 -9.82 2.09
CA GLU A 90 -7.62 -8.49 1.54
C GLU A 90 -8.46 -7.62 2.49
N GLU A 91 -9.52 -8.21 3.07
CA GLU A 91 -10.35 -7.53 4.07
C GLU A 91 -9.55 -7.23 5.35
N ILE A 92 -8.76 -8.19 5.83
CA ILE A 92 -7.91 -8.03 7.01
C ILE A 92 -6.89 -6.89 6.80
N LEU A 93 -6.23 -6.84 5.64
CA LEU A 93 -5.23 -5.82 5.31
C LEU A 93 -5.83 -4.41 5.32
N ILE A 94 -6.96 -4.22 4.63
CA ILE A 94 -7.65 -2.92 4.61
C ILE A 94 -8.10 -2.51 6.01
N ASN A 95 -8.67 -3.44 6.78
CA ASN A 95 -9.10 -3.16 8.14
C ASN A 95 -7.93 -2.88 9.09
N TYR A 96 -6.79 -3.58 8.94
CA TYR A 96 -5.60 -3.31 9.72
C TYR A 96 -5.10 -1.88 9.47
N TYR A 97 -5.07 -1.45 8.21
CA TYR A 97 -4.72 -0.08 7.86
C TYR A 97 -5.64 0.95 8.51
N LYS A 98 -6.95 0.80 8.33
CA LYS A 98 -7.96 1.72 8.89
C LYS A 98 -7.87 1.87 10.41
N ASN A 99 -7.50 0.80 11.12
CA ASN A 99 -7.47 0.78 12.58
C ASN A 99 -6.11 1.20 13.18
N TYR A 100 -5.00 0.97 12.48
CA TYR A 100 -3.67 1.06 13.11
C TYR A 100 -2.62 1.84 12.32
N LEU A 101 -2.81 2.08 11.02
CA LEU A 101 -1.81 2.74 10.15
C LEU A 101 -2.38 3.93 9.38
N VAL A 102 -3.40 4.58 9.93
CA VAL A 102 -3.86 5.88 9.47
C VAL A 102 -2.92 6.97 9.98
N LYS A 103 -2.42 7.83 9.10
CA LYS A 103 -1.70 9.05 9.48
C LYS A 103 -2.67 9.98 10.21
N ILE A 104 -2.59 10.04 11.54
CA ILE A 104 -3.33 11.02 12.34
C ILE A 104 -2.61 12.36 12.17
N GLN A 105 -3.27 13.35 11.56
CA GLN A 105 -2.80 14.73 11.63
C GLN A 105 -2.92 15.17 13.11
N MET A 106 -1.78 15.29 13.78
CA MET A 106 -1.67 16.07 15.01
C MET A 106 -1.54 17.56 14.66
#